data_AF-A9FB84-F1
#
_entry.id   AF-A9FB84-F1
#
_cell.length_a   1.000
_cell.length_b   1.000
_cell.length_c   1.000
_cell.angle_alpha   90.00
_cell.angle_beta   90.00
_cell.angle_gamma   90.00
#
_symmetry.space_group_name_H-M   'P 1'
#
loop_
_entity.id
_entity.type
_entity.pdbx_description
1 polymer ?
#
loop_
_entity_poly.entity_id
_entity_poly.type
_entity_poly.pdbx_seq_one_letter_code
_entity_poly.pdbx_strand_id
1 'polypeptide(L)'
;MHELHFRRAHSEDAARLQDIRRAAFAPVFASFRSILGDDLYELAQRRDDEAHEGLLTSLMAADSGWELYVAQSGDEVVGFVALRLAPETLVGEIGLNAVDPAQAGKGIGTAMYEFAAARLKQAGMKVATVGTGGDPSHAPARRAYRKAGFDIEIPSVWMYRKL
;
A
#
# COMPACT_ATOMS: atom_id res chain seq x y z
N MET A 1 -0.72 18.91 -14.77
CA MET A 1 -0.24 18.08 -13.65
C MET A 1 1.25 17.96 -13.85
N HIS A 2 2.08 18.19 -12.83
CA HIS A 2 3.53 17.99 -12.97
C HIS A 2 3.81 16.52 -13.26
N GLU A 3 4.89 16.26 -13.99
CA GLU A 3 5.37 14.91 -14.26
C GLU A 3 5.70 14.21 -12.94
N LEU A 4 5.32 12.94 -12.82
CA LEU A 4 5.62 12.14 -11.62
C LEU A 4 7.02 11.57 -11.74
N HIS A 5 7.84 11.80 -10.72
CA HIS A 5 9.16 11.20 -10.58
C HIS A 5 9.17 10.15 -9.47
N PHE A 6 9.88 9.04 -9.69
CA PHE A 6 9.98 7.94 -8.73
C PHE A 6 11.42 7.76 -8.27
N ARG A 7 11.63 7.72 -6.95
CA ARG A 7 12.95 7.45 -6.36
C ARG A 7 12.83 6.58 -5.11
N ARG A 8 13.96 6.01 -4.68
CA ARG A 8 14.04 5.34 -3.37
C ARG A 8 13.68 6.34 -2.26
N ALA A 9 12.97 5.85 -1.26
CA ALA A 9 12.69 6.61 -0.05
C ALA A 9 13.99 6.78 0.77
N HIS A 10 14.12 7.92 1.40
CA HIS A 10 15.19 8.26 2.34
C HIS A 10 14.61 8.46 3.74
N SER A 11 15.46 8.48 4.76
CA SER A 11 15.05 8.69 6.16
C SER A 11 14.28 10.02 6.34
N GLU A 12 14.62 11.04 5.57
CA GLU A 12 13.97 12.35 5.58
C GLU A 12 12.50 12.30 5.10
N ASP A 13 12.13 11.31 4.29
CA ASP A 13 10.76 11.14 3.82
C ASP A 13 9.83 10.60 4.93
N ALA A 14 10.39 10.02 6.00
CA ALA A 14 9.64 9.23 6.98
C ALA A 14 8.42 9.95 7.55
N ALA A 15 8.58 11.22 7.97
CA ALA A 15 7.47 12.01 8.51
C ALA A 15 6.33 12.17 7.48
N ARG A 16 6.68 12.53 6.24
CA ARG A 16 5.70 12.71 5.16
C ARG A 16 5.01 11.40 4.78
N LEU A 17 5.74 10.28 4.77
CA LEU A 17 5.15 8.97 4.48
C LEU A 17 4.17 8.55 5.59
N GLN A 18 4.48 8.84 6.86
CA GLN A 18 3.57 8.57 7.98
C GLN A 18 2.30 9.44 7.89
N ASP A 19 2.40 10.70 7.46
CA ASP A 19 1.23 11.56 7.23
C ASP A 19 0.33 11.01 6.13
N ILE A 20 0.91 10.63 4.98
CA ILE A 20 0.17 10.02 3.87
C ILE A 20 -0.49 8.71 4.32
N ARG A 21 0.25 7.83 5.00
CA ARG A 21 -0.27 6.56 5.54
C ARG A 21 -1.44 6.81 6.49
N ARG A 22 -1.28 7.72 7.45
CA ARG A 22 -2.34 8.07 8.41
C ARG A 22 -3.60 8.54 7.70
N ALA A 23 -3.47 9.47 6.75
CA ALA A 23 -4.60 10.02 6.02
C ALA A 23 -5.29 8.96 5.13
N ALA A 24 -4.50 8.15 4.41
CA ALA A 24 -5.02 7.15 3.48
C ALA A 24 -5.69 5.96 4.17
N PHE A 25 -5.19 5.54 5.34
CA PHE A 25 -5.72 4.38 6.07
C PHE A 25 -6.81 4.73 7.10
N ALA A 26 -6.95 6.00 7.49
CA ALA A 26 -8.05 6.44 8.36
C ALA A 26 -9.46 5.95 7.91
N PRO A 27 -9.88 6.10 6.64
CA PRO A 27 -11.17 5.58 6.19
C PRO A 27 -11.22 4.04 6.16
N VAL A 28 -10.08 3.35 6.03
CA VAL A 28 -9.99 1.89 6.06
C VAL A 28 -10.24 1.37 7.48
N PHE A 29 -9.56 1.95 8.48
CA PHE A 29 -9.74 1.56 9.88
C PHE A 29 -11.15 1.89 10.38
N ALA A 30 -11.73 3.01 9.93
CA ALA A 30 -13.14 3.32 10.18
C ALA A 30 -14.08 2.27 9.56
N SER A 31 -13.79 1.80 8.34
CA SER A 31 -14.53 0.71 7.69
C SER A 31 -14.44 -0.59 8.49
N PHE A 32 -13.24 -0.97 8.93
CA PHE A 32 -13.03 -2.18 9.74
C PHE A 32 -13.80 -2.13 11.06
N ARG A 33 -13.74 -1.00 11.77
CA ARG A 33 -14.56 -0.80 12.98
C ARG A 33 -16.05 -0.91 12.70
N SER A 34 -16.53 -0.34 11.60
CA SER A 34 -17.94 -0.45 11.19
C SER A 34 -18.36 -1.87 10.84
N ILE A 35 -17.47 -2.69 10.27
CA ILE A 35 -17.76 -4.08 9.89
C ILE A 35 -17.78 -4.99 11.12
N LEU A 36 -16.83 -4.81 12.03
CA LEU A 36 -16.68 -5.63 13.23
C LEU A 36 -17.66 -5.25 14.35
N GLY A 37 -18.05 -3.98 14.41
CA GLY A 37 -18.66 -3.40 15.60
C GLY A 37 -17.62 -3.13 16.68
N ASP A 38 -17.96 -2.24 17.63
CA ASP A 38 -17.02 -1.73 18.64
C ASP A 38 -16.37 -2.85 19.47
N ASP A 39 -17.17 -3.79 19.98
CA ASP A 39 -16.69 -4.89 20.82
C ASP A 39 -15.61 -5.77 20.16
N LEU A 40 -15.86 -6.21 18.92
CA LEU A 40 -14.91 -7.07 18.21
C LEU A 40 -13.71 -6.28 17.71
N TYR A 41 -13.92 -5.03 17.29
CA TYR A 41 -12.83 -4.14 16.89
C TYR A 41 -11.82 -3.95 18.02
N GLU A 42 -12.29 -3.66 19.24
CA GLU A 42 -11.42 -3.46 20.40
C GLU A 42 -10.59 -4.70 20.74
N LEU A 43 -11.17 -5.90 20.60
CA LEU A 43 -10.50 -7.16 20.92
C LEU A 43 -9.54 -7.64 19.83
N ALA A 44 -9.88 -7.42 18.55
CA ALA A 44 -9.27 -8.16 17.45
C ALA A 44 -8.59 -7.30 16.38
N GLN A 45 -8.89 -5.99 16.29
CA GLN A 45 -8.42 -5.15 15.18
C GLN A 45 -7.66 -3.89 15.62
N ARG A 46 -8.07 -3.26 16.74
CA ARG A 46 -7.49 -1.97 17.19
C ARG A 46 -5.96 -2.01 17.28
N ARG A 47 -5.40 -3.08 17.85
CA ARG A 47 -3.95 -3.23 18.02
C ARG A 47 -3.20 -3.31 16.68
N ASP A 48 -3.78 -3.99 15.70
CA ASP A 48 -3.17 -4.15 14.37
C ASP A 48 -3.25 -2.82 13.60
N ASP A 49 -4.35 -2.09 13.71
CA ASP A 49 -4.49 -0.75 13.14
C ASP A 49 -3.48 0.24 13.76
N GLU A 50 -3.30 0.21 15.08
CA GLU A 50 -2.29 1.02 15.79
C GLU A 50 -0.84 0.64 15.42
N ALA A 51 -0.58 -0.64 15.14
CA ALA A 51 0.74 -1.13 14.76
C ALA A 51 1.19 -0.71 13.35
N HIS A 52 0.30 -0.15 12.51
CA HIS A 52 0.64 0.27 11.14
C HIS A 52 1.73 1.35 11.07
N GLU A 53 1.92 2.16 12.12
CA GLU A 53 3.05 3.08 12.20
C GLU A 53 4.38 2.34 12.23
N GLY A 54 4.48 1.32 13.08
CA GLY A 54 5.64 0.45 13.19
C GLY A 54 5.89 -0.34 11.91
N LEU A 55 4.83 -0.72 11.18
CA LEU A 55 4.96 -1.36 9.88
C LEU A 55 5.74 -0.49 8.90
N LEU A 56 5.34 0.77 8.66
CA LEU A 56 6.06 1.64 7.74
C LEU A 56 7.52 1.87 8.18
N THR A 57 7.75 2.08 9.48
CA THR A 57 9.11 2.20 10.03
C THR A 57 9.96 0.96 9.75
N SER A 58 9.39 -0.25 9.89
CA SER A 58 10.10 -1.49 9.61
C SER A 58 10.46 -1.65 8.12
N LEU A 59 9.60 -1.18 7.20
CA LEU A 59 9.87 -1.22 5.76
C LEU A 59 11.03 -0.30 5.36
N MET A 60 11.25 0.78 6.10
CA MET A 60 12.34 1.74 5.88
C MET A 60 13.70 1.28 6.45
N ALA A 61 13.74 0.22 7.26
CA ALA A 61 14.98 -0.31 7.80
C ALA A 61 15.90 -0.86 6.69
N ALA A 62 17.21 -0.74 6.85
CA ALA A 62 18.19 -1.09 5.82
C ALA A 62 18.18 -2.58 5.44
N ASP A 63 17.79 -3.46 6.36
CA ASP A 63 17.73 -4.91 6.25
C ASP A 63 16.29 -5.46 6.16
N SER A 64 15.31 -4.60 5.88
CA SER A 64 13.90 -4.97 5.84
C SER A 64 13.55 -6.03 4.77
N GLY A 65 14.40 -6.16 3.74
CA GLY A 65 14.10 -6.94 2.54
C GLY A 65 13.09 -6.26 1.62
N TRP A 66 12.70 -5.02 1.92
CA TRP A 66 11.77 -4.22 1.13
C TRP A 66 12.47 -3.08 0.40
N GLU A 67 11.98 -2.79 -0.80
CA GLU A 67 12.30 -1.59 -1.54
C GLU A 67 11.17 -0.57 -1.43
N LEU A 68 11.40 0.50 -0.65
CA LEU A 68 10.44 1.59 -0.55
C LEU A 68 10.76 2.69 -1.57
N TYR A 69 9.76 3.06 -2.36
CA TYR A 69 9.82 4.13 -3.35
C TYR A 69 8.78 5.21 -3.06
N VAL A 70 9.13 6.46 -3.37
CA VAL A 70 8.22 7.61 -3.29
C VAL A 70 7.85 8.09 -4.69
N ALA A 71 6.61 8.53 -4.85
CA ALA A 71 6.14 9.29 -6.01
C ALA A 71 6.20 10.78 -5.68
N GLN A 72 6.92 11.55 -6.49
CA GLN A 72 7.08 12.98 -6.34
C GLN A 72 6.38 13.73 -7.48
N SER A 73 5.70 14.83 -7.14
CA SER A 73 5.16 15.80 -8.09
C SER A 73 5.81 17.15 -7.79
N GLY A 74 6.87 17.49 -8.53
CA GLY A 74 7.79 18.56 -8.12
C GLY A 74 8.57 18.13 -6.87
N ASP A 75 8.65 19.00 -5.88
CA ASP A 75 9.34 18.71 -4.60
C ASP A 75 8.46 17.97 -3.59
N GLU A 76 7.17 17.80 -3.87
CA GLU A 76 6.22 17.18 -2.96
C GLU A 76 6.16 15.66 -3.15
N VAL A 77 6.36 14.89 -2.08
CA VAL A 77 6.01 13.46 -2.04
C VAL A 77 4.49 13.34 -1.93
N VAL A 78 3.89 12.68 -2.92
CA VAL A 78 2.43 12.52 -3.08
C VAL A 78 1.95 11.08 -2.95
N GLY A 79 2.87 10.13 -2.76
CA GLY A 79 2.56 8.72 -2.53
C GLY A 79 3.81 7.88 -2.36
N PHE A 80 3.63 6.63 -1.95
CA PHE A 80 4.73 5.67 -1.79
C PHE A 80 4.28 4.23 -2.02
N VAL A 81 5.24 3.38 -2.40
CA VAL A 81 5.02 1.96 -2.66
C VAL A 81 6.19 1.13 -2.15
N ALA A 82 5.90 0.12 -1.35
CA ALA A 82 6.88 -0.87 -0.90
C ALA A 82 6.85 -2.12 -1.80
N LEU A 83 8.02 -2.58 -2.24
CA LEU A 83 8.17 -3.75 -3.08
C LEU A 83 9.04 -4.80 -2.41
N ARG A 84 8.67 -6.08 -2.48
CA ARG A 84 9.53 -7.19 -2.09
C ARG A 84 9.85 -8.04 -3.31
N LEU A 85 11.12 -8.42 -3.44
CA LEU A 85 11.61 -9.24 -4.54
C LEU A 85 11.93 -10.64 -4.01
N ALA A 86 11.39 -11.69 -4.63
CA ALA A 86 11.67 -13.08 -4.28
C ALA A 86 12.34 -13.81 -5.47
N PRO A 87 13.67 -13.68 -5.66
CA PRO A 87 14.39 -14.29 -6.79
C PRO A 87 14.22 -15.81 -6.91
N GLU A 88 14.00 -16.50 -5.79
CA GLU A 88 13.82 -17.95 -5.73
C GLU A 88 12.49 -18.42 -6.33
N THR A 89 11.44 -17.62 -6.24
CA THR A 89 10.10 -17.93 -6.79
C THR A 89 9.78 -17.09 -8.02
N LEU A 90 10.59 -16.08 -8.31
CA LEU A 90 10.36 -15.05 -9.33
C LEU A 90 9.06 -14.26 -9.10
N VAL A 91 8.62 -14.15 -7.85
CA VAL A 91 7.44 -13.37 -7.46
C VAL A 91 7.88 -12.05 -6.85
N GLY A 92 7.34 -10.96 -7.38
CA GLY A 92 7.42 -9.63 -6.79
C GLY A 92 6.12 -9.30 -6.05
N GLU A 93 6.22 -8.67 -4.89
CA GLU A 93 5.06 -8.28 -4.09
C GLU A 93 5.02 -6.76 -3.94
N ILE A 94 3.85 -6.16 -4.16
CA ILE A 94 3.52 -4.82 -3.73
C ILE A 94 2.90 -4.92 -2.33
N GLY A 95 3.64 -4.40 -1.35
CA GLY A 95 3.22 -4.35 0.05
C GLY A 95 2.49 -3.06 0.39
N LEU A 96 2.84 -2.46 1.53
CA LEU A 96 2.26 -1.20 1.98
C LEU A 96 2.47 -0.11 0.91
N ASN A 97 1.36 0.49 0.49
CA ASN A 97 1.36 1.56 -0.48
C ASN A 97 0.21 2.53 -0.19
N ALA A 98 0.42 3.80 -0.50
CA ALA A 98 -0.60 4.83 -0.35
C ALA A 98 -0.34 6.02 -1.28
N VAL A 99 -1.43 6.65 -1.72
CA VAL A 99 -1.43 7.96 -2.36
C VAL A 99 -2.00 8.95 -1.35
N ASP A 100 -1.46 10.16 -1.29
CA ASP A 100 -2.05 11.23 -0.49
C ASP A 100 -3.52 11.44 -0.92
N PRO A 101 -4.51 11.31 -0.01
CA PRO A 101 -5.91 11.55 -0.33
C PRO A 101 -6.19 12.93 -0.95
N ALA A 102 -5.43 13.97 -0.61
CA ALA A 102 -5.54 15.30 -1.21
C ALA A 102 -5.14 15.32 -2.70
N GLN A 103 -4.40 14.30 -3.15
CA GLN A 103 -3.93 14.11 -4.51
C GLN A 103 -4.72 13.01 -5.25
N ALA A 104 -5.79 12.47 -4.65
CA ALA A 104 -6.61 11.42 -5.24
C ALA A 104 -7.28 11.84 -6.56
N GLY A 105 -7.64 10.85 -7.39
CA GLY A 105 -8.32 11.09 -8.68
C GLY A 105 -7.41 11.61 -9.79
N LYS A 106 -6.12 11.80 -9.52
CA LYS A 106 -5.13 12.34 -10.47
C LYS A 106 -4.34 11.28 -11.24
N GLY A 107 -4.69 10.00 -11.13
CA GLY A 107 -3.97 8.90 -11.80
C GLY A 107 -2.66 8.47 -11.13
N ILE A 108 -2.27 9.10 -9.99
CA ILE A 108 -1.02 8.81 -9.27
C ILE A 108 -0.90 7.33 -8.88
N GLY A 109 -1.97 6.72 -8.37
CA GLY A 109 -1.96 5.30 -8.00
C GLY A 109 -1.67 4.39 -9.20
N THR A 110 -2.27 4.68 -10.36
CA THR A 110 -2.00 3.91 -11.59
C THR A 110 -0.53 4.06 -12.00
N ALA A 111 0.01 5.27 -12.02
CA ALA A 111 1.43 5.51 -12.32
C ALA A 111 2.37 4.80 -11.33
N MET A 112 2.03 4.79 -10.03
CA MET A 112 2.78 4.07 -9.01
C MET A 112 2.82 2.56 -9.26
N TYR A 113 1.70 1.95 -9.66
CA TYR A 113 1.65 0.52 -9.92
C TYR A 113 2.30 0.14 -11.25
N GLU A 114 2.24 0.99 -12.27
CA GLU A 114 3.02 0.83 -13.51
C GLU A 114 4.52 0.89 -13.23
N PHE A 115 4.96 1.87 -12.43
CA PHE A 115 6.34 1.94 -11.96
C PHE A 115 6.75 0.67 -11.18
N ALA A 116 5.91 0.22 -10.24
CA ALA A 116 6.17 -1.00 -9.47
C ALA A 116 6.32 -2.21 -10.39
N ALA A 117 5.39 -2.43 -11.32
CA ALA A 117 5.45 -3.53 -12.28
C ALA A 117 6.72 -3.48 -13.15
N ALA A 118 7.10 -2.28 -13.62
CA ALA A 118 8.34 -2.09 -14.37
C ALA A 118 9.58 -2.43 -13.54
N ARG A 119 9.64 -1.98 -12.27
CA ARG A 119 10.75 -2.28 -11.35
C ARG A 119 10.85 -3.77 -11.04
N LEU A 120 9.73 -4.45 -10.79
CA LEU A 120 9.67 -5.90 -10.57
C LEU A 120 10.16 -6.66 -11.81
N LYS A 121 9.72 -6.26 -13.00
CA LYS A 121 10.15 -6.84 -14.28
C LYS A 121 11.66 -6.64 -14.51
N GLN A 122 12.19 -5.46 -14.26
CA GLN A 122 13.63 -5.17 -14.34
C GLN A 122 14.45 -6.03 -13.36
N ALA A 123 13.88 -6.38 -12.20
CA ALA A 123 14.50 -7.29 -11.23
C ALA A 123 14.48 -8.78 -11.65
N GLY A 124 13.85 -9.11 -12.79
CA GLY A 124 13.71 -10.49 -13.25
C GLY A 124 12.48 -11.23 -12.71
N MET A 125 11.59 -10.56 -11.97
CA MET A 125 10.34 -11.18 -11.51
C MET A 125 9.43 -11.51 -12.70
N LYS A 126 8.67 -12.60 -12.57
CA LYS A 126 7.71 -13.09 -13.57
C LYS A 126 6.26 -12.86 -13.16
N VAL A 127 5.99 -12.72 -11.87
CA VAL A 127 4.66 -12.48 -11.31
C VAL A 127 4.73 -11.29 -10.38
N ALA A 128 3.72 -10.42 -10.43
CA ALA A 128 3.50 -9.36 -9.45
C ALA A 128 2.25 -9.68 -8.63
N THR A 129 2.32 -9.54 -7.31
CA THR A 129 1.18 -9.75 -6.40
C THR A 129 0.89 -8.48 -5.60
N VAL A 130 -0.36 -8.29 -5.23
CA VAL A 130 -0.80 -7.23 -4.32
C VAL A 130 -2.05 -7.67 -3.57
N GLY A 131 -2.10 -7.38 -2.26
CA GLY A 131 -3.26 -7.64 -1.42
C GLY A 131 -4.15 -6.42 -1.25
N THR A 132 -5.46 -6.62 -1.15
CA THR A 132 -6.41 -5.54 -0.83
C THR A 132 -7.71 -6.08 -0.26
N GLY A 133 -8.37 -5.30 0.60
CA GLY A 133 -9.66 -5.67 1.17
C GLY A 133 -10.78 -5.73 0.13
N GLY A 134 -11.81 -6.55 0.41
CA GLY A 134 -13.02 -6.64 -0.41
C GLY A 134 -14.07 -5.57 -0.11
N ASP A 135 -13.93 -4.85 0.99
CA ASP A 135 -14.92 -3.88 1.47
C ASP A 135 -14.90 -2.56 0.65
N PRO A 136 -15.90 -1.66 0.84
CA PRO A 136 -16.02 -0.43 0.06
C PRO A 136 -14.83 0.53 0.19
N SER A 137 -14.14 0.60 1.33
CA SER A 137 -13.02 1.54 1.50
C SER A 137 -11.83 1.19 0.60
N HIS A 138 -11.71 -0.08 0.21
CA HIS A 138 -10.69 -0.58 -0.71
C HIS A 138 -11.11 -0.56 -2.19
N ALA A 139 -12.35 -0.17 -2.51
CA ALA A 139 -12.80 -0.10 -3.91
C ALA A 139 -11.93 0.80 -4.81
N PRO A 140 -11.39 1.95 -4.34
CA PRO A 140 -10.45 2.75 -5.13
C PRO A 140 -9.15 1.99 -5.47
N ALA A 141 -8.57 1.26 -4.51
CA ALA A 141 -7.36 0.47 -4.71
C ALA A 141 -7.61 -0.64 -5.74
N ARG A 142 -8.70 -1.41 -5.60
CA ARG A 142 -9.09 -2.45 -6.57
C ARG A 142 -9.22 -1.90 -8.00
N ARG A 143 -9.85 -0.73 -8.17
CA ARG A 143 -9.94 -0.08 -9.49
C ARG A 143 -8.57 0.29 -10.05
N ALA A 144 -7.66 0.79 -9.21
CA ALA A 144 -6.32 1.17 -9.64
C ALA A 144 -5.45 -0.06 -9.99
N TYR A 145 -5.54 -1.14 -9.23
CA TYR A 145 -4.86 -2.40 -9.55
C TYR A 145 -5.32 -2.99 -10.88
N ARG A 146 -6.65 -3.07 -11.11
CA ARG A 146 -7.17 -3.56 -12.40
C ARG A 146 -6.72 -2.70 -13.58
N LYS A 147 -6.68 -1.37 -13.43
CA LYS A 147 -6.13 -0.48 -14.48
C LYS A 147 -4.65 -0.76 -14.76
N ALA A 148 -3.89 -1.22 -13.78
CA ALA A 148 -2.48 -1.59 -13.91
C ALA A 148 -2.25 -3.05 -14.36
N GLY A 149 -3.32 -3.79 -14.72
CA GLY A 149 -3.23 -5.15 -15.26
C GLY A 149 -3.26 -6.28 -14.21
N PHE A 150 -3.64 -5.99 -12.97
CA PHE A 150 -3.91 -7.03 -11.95
C PHE A 150 -5.32 -7.59 -12.16
N ASP A 151 -5.48 -8.45 -13.15
CA ASP A 151 -6.79 -8.97 -13.60
C ASP A 151 -7.16 -10.34 -13.01
N ILE A 152 -6.20 -11.05 -12.42
CA ILE A 152 -6.41 -12.37 -11.80
C ILE A 152 -6.40 -12.21 -10.27
N GLU A 153 -7.50 -12.61 -9.63
CA GLU A 153 -7.67 -12.50 -8.17
C GLU A 153 -8.05 -13.85 -7.55
N ILE A 154 -7.61 -14.07 -6.31
CA ILE A 154 -8.11 -15.15 -5.45
C ILE A 154 -9.11 -14.52 -4.48
N PRO A 155 -10.41 -14.84 -4.56
CA PRO A 155 -11.38 -14.35 -3.59
C PRO A 155 -11.05 -14.87 -2.19
N SER A 156 -11.03 -13.98 -1.20
CA SER A 156 -10.82 -14.34 0.21
C SER A 156 -11.77 -13.56 1.12
N VAL A 157 -12.12 -14.16 2.26
CA VAL A 157 -12.93 -13.54 3.31
C VAL A 157 -12.24 -13.79 4.65
N TRP A 158 -12.26 -12.77 5.51
CA TRP A 158 -11.75 -12.87 6.87
C TRP A 158 -12.93 -12.86 7.85
N MET A 159 -13.07 -13.90 8.67
CA MET A 159 -14.24 -14.10 9.53
C MET A 159 -13.84 -14.06 11.00
N TYR A 160 -14.67 -13.41 11.82
CA TYR A 160 -14.48 -13.31 13.27
C TYR A 160 -15.66 -13.98 13.98
N ARG A 161 -15.35 -14.64 15.09
CA ARG A 161 -16.34 -15.16 16.05
C ARG A 161 -15.90 -14.76 17.45
N LYS A 162 -16.72 -13.97 18.14
CA LYS A 162 -16.56 -13.72 19.58
C LYS A 162 -16.84 -15.05 20.32
N LEU A 163 -15.96 -15.43 21.23
CA LEU A 163 -16.12 -16.64 22.06
C LEU A 163 -16.92 -16.34 23.33
#